data_AF-A0A252DN13-F1
#
_entry.id   AF-A0A252DN13-F1
#
_cell.length_a   1.000
_cell.length_b   1.000
_cell.length_c   1.000
_cell.angle_alpha   90.00
_cell.angle_beta   90.00
_cell.angle_gamma   90.00
#
_symmetry.space_group_name_H-M   'P 1'
#
loop_
_entity.id
_entity.type
_entity.pdbx_description
1 polymer ?
#
loop_
_entity_poly.entity_id
_entity_poly.type
_entity_poly.pdbx_seq_one_letter_code
_entity_poly.pdbx_strand_id
1 'polypeptide(L)'
;MEITTEQLLTKYVAGERNFAGIDLKRATDTAGIELLKGANLRGINLRGANLHSADLKGVDLSRAELTGANLCSADLRGANLSEAILVGANLRSASLGSANLTCACLESANLIPI
;
A
#
# COMPACT_ATOMS: atom_id res chain seq x y z
N MET A 1 12.44 11.44 -0.89
CA MET A 1 13.37 11.18 0.23
C MET A 1 13.33 9.69 0.49
N GLU A 2 14.48 9.01 0.51
CA GLU A 2 14.54 7.58 0.81
C GLU A 2 14.61 7.37 2.32
N ILE A 3 13.76 6.50 2.88
CA ILE A 3 13.80 6.10 4.30
C ILE A 3 13.62 4.58 4.46
N THR A 4 14.00 4.05 5.62
CA THR A 4 13.73 2.65 5.99
C THR A 4 12.32 2.49 6.57
N THR A 5 11.84 1.24 6.63
CA THR A 5 10.58 0.91 7.30
C THR A 5 10.60 1.32 8.77
N GLU A 6 11.71 1.11 9.51
CA GLU A 6 11.77 1.53 10.92
C GLU A 6 11.68 3.05 11.09
N GLN A 7 12.30 3.82 10.19
CA GLN A 7 12.22 5.28 10.20
C GLN A 7 10.78 5.75 9.93
N LEU A 8 10.08 5.11 8.99
CA LEU A 8 8.68 5.40 8.71
C LEU A 8 7.80 5.12 9.94
N LEU A 9 7.99 3.97 10.59
CA LEU A 9 7.22 3.59 11.78
C LEU A 9 7.49 4.53 12.95
N THR A 10 8.74 4.92 13.15
CA THR A 10 9.10 5.89 14.21
C THR A 10 8.36 7.21 14.02
N LYS A 11 8.30 7.70 12.77
CA LYS A 11 7.54 8.91 12.41
C LYS A 11 6.03 8.72 12.61
N TYR A 12 5.49 7.57 12.22
CA TYR A 12 4.06 7.26 12.39
C TYR A 12 3.66 7.20 13.86
N VAL A 13 4.46 6.54 14.70
CA VAL A 13 4.26 6.48 16.16
C VAL A 13 4.41 7.87 16.79
N ALA A 14 5.28 8.73 16.23
CA ALA A 14 5.41 10.14 16.63
C ALA A 14 4.23 11.03 16.18
N GLY A 15 3.24 10.48 15.49
CA GLY A 15 2.03 11.20 15.05
C GLY A 15 2.10 11.76 13.63
N GLU A 16 3.20 11.54 12.90
CA GLU A 16 3.30 11.90 11.49
C GLU A 16 2.33 11.03 10.68
N ARG A 17 1.57 11.65 9.78
CA ARG A 17 0.62 10.96 8.90
C ARG A 17 0.89 11.22 7.42
N ASN A 18 1.83 12.11 7.09
CA ASN A 18 2.13 12.47 5.72
C ASN A 18 3.47 11.84 5.30
N PHE A 19 3.40 10.83 4.45
CA PHE A 19 4.54 10.13 3.88
C PHE A 19 4.49 10.13 2.34
N ALA A 20 3.80 11.12 1.77
CA ALA A 20 3.62 11.22 0.33
C ALA A 20 4.96 11.37 -0.40
N GLY A 21 5.15 10.61 -1.48
CA GLY A 21 6.36 10.65 -2.31
C GLY A 21 7.64 10.18 -1.61
N ILE A 22 7.52 9.48 -0.48
CA ILE A 22 8.65 8.81 0.16
C ILE A 22 9.00 7.56 -0.66
N ASP A 23 10.30 7.36 -0.85
CA ASP A 23 10.81 6.10 -1.41
C ASP A 23 11.19 5.21 -0.23
N LEU A 24 10.56 4.04 -0.11
CA LEU A 24 10.96 3.06 0.91
C LEU A 24 12.07 2.23 0.32
N LYS A 25 13.24 2.24 0.96
CA LYS A 25 14.40 1.44 0.55
C LYS A 25 13.97 -0.02 0.45
N ARG A 26 13.69 -0.49 -0.78
CA ARG A 26 13.19 -1.84 -1.12
C ARG A 26 12.41 -2.44 0.05
N ALA A 27 11.11 -2.16 0.16
CA ALA A 27 10.23 -2.63 1.24
C ALA A 27 10.08 -4.17 1.29
N THR A 28 11.19 -4.88 1.48
CA THR A 28 11.29 -6.33 1.61
C THR A 28 11.04 -6.75 3.06
N ASP A 29 11.40 -5.88 4.01
CA ASP A 29 11.02 -5.97 5.43
C ASP A 29 9.93 -4.93 5.72
N THR A 30 8.69 -5.39 5.67
CA THR A 30 7.48 -4.59 5.82
C THR A 30 6.83 -4.70 7.19
N ALA A 31 7.47 -5.42 8.14
CA ALA A 31 6.97 -5.57 9.50
C ALA A 31 6.59 -4.19 10.06
N GLY A 32 5.30 -3.95 10.24
CA GLY A 32 4.74 -2.69 10.73
C GLY A 32 4.05 -1.77 9.72
N ILE A 33 4.21 -1.95 8.40
CA ILE A 33 3.41 -1.18 7.40
C ILE A 33 1.91 -1.48 7.57
N GLU A 34 1.56 -2.66 8.10
CA GLU A 34 0.19 -3.00 8.51
C GLU A 34 -0.44 -2.04 9.54
N LEU A 35 0.31 -1.14 10.17
CA LEU A 35 -0.21 -0.23 11.20
C LEU A 35 -0.58 1.16 10.66
N LEU A 36 -0.34 1.46 9.38
CA LEU A 36 -0.44 2.80 8.80
C LEU A 36 -1.87 3.27 8.48
N LYS A 37 -2.84 2.90 9.30
CA LYS A 37 -4.24 3.28 9.13
C LYS A 37 -4.40 4.81 9.05
N GLY A 38 -5.01 5.27 7.95
CA GLY A 38 -5.25 6.69 7.69
C GLY A 38 -3.98 7.50 7.42
N ALA A 39 -2.84 6.86 7.14
CA ALA A 39 -1.67 7.57 6.62
C ALA A 39 -1.91 8.04 5.17
N ASN A 40 -1.29 9.15 4.81
CA ASN A 40 -1.15 9.61 3.45
C ASN A 40 0.14 9.03 2.87
N LEU A 41 0.00 8.03 2.01
CA LEU A 41 1.06 7.35 1.27
C LEU A 41 0.95 7.66 -0.23
N ARG A 42 0.42 8.83 -0.59
CA ARG A 42 0.22 9.23 -1.99
C ARG A 42 1.55 9.21 -2.74
N GLY A 43 1.59 8.52 -3.88
CA GLY A 43 2.79 8.44 -4.71
C GLY A 43 3.96 7.68 -4.08
N ILE A 44 3.72 6.89 -3.02
CA ILE A 44 4.77 6.09 -2.38
C ILE A 44 5.30 5.02 -3.33
N ASN A 45 6.59 4.73 -3.23
CA ASN A 45 7.19 3.58 -3.93
C ASN A 45 7.16 2.34 -3.03
N LEU A 46 6.34 1.36 -3.40
CA LEU A 46 6.14 0.07 -2.74
C LEU A 46 6.33 -1.10 -3.74
N ARG A 47 7.14 -0.90 -4.78
CA ARG A 47 7.40 -1.93 -5.78
C ARG A 47 7.97 -3.19 -5.12
N GLY A 48 7.31 -4.32 -5.34
CA GLY A 48 7.68 -5.62 -4.78
C GLY A 48 7.52 -5.72 -3.25
N ALA A 49 6.82 -4.78 -2.61
CA ALA A 49 6.65 -4.78 -1.16
C ALA A 49 5.82 -5.98 -0.68
N ASN A 50 6.16 -6.54 0.48
CA ASN A 50 5.38 -7.60 1.11
C ASN A 50 4.29 -7.02 2.04
N LEU A 51 3.10 -6.74 1.55
CA LEU A 51 1.98 -6.18 2.32
C LEU A 51 0.95 -7.25 2.72
N HIS A 52 1.42 -8.48 2.95
CA HIS A 52 0.55 -9.60 3.29
C HIS A 52 -0.22 -9.31 4.59
N SER A 53 -1.54 -9.43 4.54
CA SER A 53 -2.44 -9.18 5.68
C SER A 53 -2.36 -7.77 6.29
N ALA A 54 -1.84 -6.78 5.55
CA ALA A 54 -1.72 -5.42 6.05
C ALA A 54 -3.09 -4.74 6.28
N ASP A 55 -3.26 -3.99 7.38
CA ASP A 55 -4.40 -3.09 7.58
C ASP A 55 -4.11 -1.75 6.90
N LEU A 56 -4.65 -1.60 5.68
CA LEU A 56 -4.57 -0.40 4.85
C LEU A 56 -5.93 0.27 4.73
N LYS A 57 -6.83 0.04 5.70
CA LYS A 57 -8.19 0.59 5.68
C LYS A 57 -8.16 2.12 5.67
N GLY A 58 -8.77 2.72 4.65
CA GLY A 58 -8.89 4.18 4.51
C GLY A 58 -7.57 4.91 4.24
N VAL A 59 -6.48 4.19 3.90
CA VAL A 59 -5.19 4.80 3.56
C VAL A 59 -5.27 5.46 2.19
N ASP A 60 -4.62 6.63 2.04
CA ASP A 60 -4.45 7.26 0.72
C ASP A 60 -3.19 6.70 0.04
N LEU A 61 -3.41 5.77 -0.89
CA LEU A 61 -2.41 5.15 -1.78
C LEU A 61 -2.56 5.68 -3.22
N SER A 62 -3.19 6.84 -3.42
CA SER A 62 -3.36 7.37 -4.77
C SER A 62 -1.99 7.58 -5.43
N ARG A 63 -1.87 7.20 -6.70
CA ARG A 63 -0.61 7.24 -7.48
C ARG A 63 0.52 6.38 -6.92
N ALA A 64 0.27 5.46 -5.98
CA ALA A 64 1.31 4.59 -5.43
C ALA A 64 1.85 3.60 -6.47
N GLU A 65 3.14 3.29 -6.41
CA GLU A 65 3.81 2.27 -7.21
C GLU A 65 3.81 0.94 -6.44
N LEU A 66 2.91 0.03 -6.80
CA LEU A 66 2.68 -1.27 -6.16
C LEU A 66 2.99 -2.44 -7.10
N THR A 67 3.76 -2.20 -8.16
CA THR A 67 4.13 -3.24 -9.15
C THR A 67 4.76 -4.44 -8.44
N GLY A 68 4.18 -5.63 -8.62
CA GLY A 68 4.64 -6.88 -8.01
C GLY A 68 4.49 -6.97 -6.49
N ALA A 69 3.79 -6.04 -5.83
CA ALA A 69 3.58 -6.07 -4.39
C ALA A 69 2.69 -7.27 -3.97
N ASN A 70 2.97 -7.85 -2.81
CA ASN A 70 2.15 -8.89 -2.22
C ASN A 70 1.10 -8.29 -1.28
N LEU A 71 -0.11 -8.04 -1.76
CA LEU A 71 -1.26 -7.53 -0.99
C LEU A 71 -2.22 -8.67 -0.57
N CYS A 72 -1.74 -9.91 -0.56
CA CYS A 72 -2.58 -11.06 -0.23
C CYS A 72 -3.18 -10.91 1.17
N SER A 73 -4.49 -11.07 1.29
CA SER A 73 -5.27 -10.89 2.53
C SER A 73 -5.24 -9.47 3.14
N ALA A 74 -4.72 -8.46 2.45
CA ALA A 74 -4.71 -7.09 2.96
C ALA A 74 -6.13 -6.51 3.12
N ASP A 75 -6.35 -5.70 4.15
CA ASP A 75 -7.58 -4.92 4.31
C ASP A 75 -7.42 -3.56 3.63
N LEU A 76 -7.99 -3.42 2.44
CA LEU A 76 -7.98 -2.18 1.64
C LEU A 76 -9.34 -1.47 1.69
N ARG A 77 -10.21 -1.79 2.66
CA ARG A 77 -11.57 -1.22 2.70
C ARG A 77 -11.51 0.31 2.79
N GLY A 78 -12.20 0.98 1.89
CA GLY A 78 -12.21 2.45 1.82
C GLY A 78 -10.86 3.09 1.46
N ALA A 79 -9.83 2.32 1.10
CA ALA A 79 -8.55 2.87 0.68
C ALA A 79 -8.68 3.62 -0.65
N ASN A 80 -7.91 4.69 -0.83
CA ASN A 80 -7.82 5.39 -2.09
C ASN A 80 -6.64 4.84 -2.91
N LEU A 81 -6.92 4.07 -3.96
CA LEU A 81 -5.93 3.52 -4.89
C LEU A 81 -6.04 4.20 -6.27
N SER A 82 -6.64 5.39 -6.35
CA SER A 82 -6.84 6.07 -7.63
C SER A 82 -5.50 6.33 -8.31
N GLU A 83 -5.40 6.06 -9.61
CA GLU A 83 -4.17 6.20 -10.41
C GLU A 83 -2.98 5.34 -9.90
N ALA A 84 -3.19 4.38 -8.99
CA ALA A 84 -2.11 3.50 -8.50
C ALA A 84 -1.71 2.46 -9.55
N ILE A 85 -0.44 2.04 -9.52
CA ILE A 85 0.12 1.04 -10.44
C ILE A 85 0.29 -0.29 -9.68
N LEU A 86 -0.60 -1.24 -9.92
CA LEU A 86 -0.65 -2.55 -9.26
C LEU A 86 -0.26 -3.69 -10.22
N VAL A 87 0.56 -3.40 -11.23
CA VAL A 87 0.92 -4.39 -12.26
C VAL A 87 1.57 -5.62 -11.63
N GLY A 88 1.00 -6.80 -11.85
CA GLY A 88 1.49 -8.06 -11.27
C GLY A 88 1.36 -8.16 -9.74
N ALA A 89 0.63 -7.26 -9.08
CA ALA A 89 0.41 -7.34 -7.64
C ALA A 89 -0.47 -8.54 -7.26
N ASN A 90 -0.16 -9.18 -6.13
CA ASN A 90 -0.98 -10.27 -5.60
C ASN A 90 -2.06 -9.71 -4.67
N LEU A 91 -3.31 -9.62 -5.13
CA LEU A 91 -4.47 -9.12 -4.37
C LEU A 91 -5.38 -10.28 -3.89
N ARG A 92 -4.89 -11.53 -3.88
CA ARG A 92 -5.69 -12.68 -3.49
C ARG A 92 -6.24 -12.48 -2.07
N SER A 93 -7.55 -12.67 -1.89
CA SER A 93 -8.24 -12.51 -0.60
C SER A 93 -8.16 -11.10 0.00
N ALA A 94 -7.71 -10.08 -0.75
CA ALA A 94 -7.70 -8.70 -0.27
C ALA A 94 -9.14 -8.16 -0.16
N SER A 95 -9.43 -7.42 0.91
CA SER A 95 -10.74 -6.80 1.13
C SER A 95 -10.78 -5.41 0.49
N LEU A 96 -11.39 -5.28 -0.68
CA LEU A 96 -11.49 -4.03 -1.44
C LEU A 96 -12.81 -3.26 -1.25
N GLY A 97 -13.59 -3.60 -0.22
CA GLY A 97 -14.91 -2.99 0.01
C GLY A 97 -14.84 -1.46 0.10
N SER A 98 -15.53 -0.76 -0.81
CA SER A 98 -15.48 0.71 -0.95
C SER A 98 -14.11 1.31 -1.31
N ALA A 99 -13.13 0.51 -1.75
CA ALA A 99 -11.86 1.02 -2.22
C ALA A 99 -12.04 1.80 -3.54
N ASN A 100 -11.34 2.92 -3.69
CA ASN A 100 -11.35 3.70 -4.93
C ASN A 100 -10.23 3.20 -5.86
N LEU A 101 -10.58 2.49 -6.93
CA LEU A 101 -9.66 1.98 -7.95
C LEU A 101 -9.73 2.80 -9.26
N THR A 102 -10.28 4.01 -9.22
CA THR A 102 -10.44 4.84 -10.43
C THR A 102 -9.09 5.06 -11.11
N CYS A 103 -9.00 4.70 -12.40
CA CYS A 103 -7.77 4.79 -13.20
C CYS A 103 -6.57 3.99 -12.64
N ALA A 104 -6.78 3.05 -11.71
CA ALA A 104 -5.72 2.16 -11.26
C ALA A 104 -5.32 1.15 -12.35
N CYS A 105 -4.02 0.91 -12.52
CA CYS A 105 -3.52 -0.12 -13.44
C CYS A 105 -3.42 -1.47 -12.72
N LEU A 106 -4.30 -2.41 -13.09
CA LEU A 106 -4.39 -3.76 -12.50
C LEU A 106 -3.88 -4.85 -13.45
N GLU A 107 -3.06 -4.50 -14.44
CA GLU A 107 -2.57 -5.48 -15.42
C GLU A 107 -1.85 -6.64 -14.73
N SER A 108 -2.25 -7.87 -15.03
CA SER A 108 -1.74 -9.10 -14.39
C SER A 108 -1.87 -9.13 -12.86
N ALA A 109 -2.65 -8.24 -12.24
CA ALA A 109 -2.91 -8.29 -10.81
C ALA A 109 -3.83 -9.48 -10.50
N ASN A 110 -3.50 -10.25 -9.47
CA ASN A 110 -4.27 -11.45 -9.11
C ASN A 110 -5.39 -11.10 -8.13
N LEU A 111 -6.59 -10.91 -8.65
CA LEU A 111 -7.83 -10.79 -7.89
C LEU A 111 -8.55 -12.13 -7.96
N ILE A 112 -8.53 -12.94 -6.89
CA ILE A 112 -9.47 -14.06 -6.80
C ILE A 112 -10.71 -13.51 -6.07
N PRO A 113 -11.86 -13.37 -6.75
CA PRO A 113 -13.10 -13.03 -6.08
C PRO A 113 -13.49 -14.18 -5.13
N ILE A 114 -13.85 -13.82 -3.89
CA ILE A 114 -14.54 -14.69 -2.92
C ILE A 114 -16.04 -14.65 -3.17
#